data_AF-A0A0E0AM95-F1
#
_entry.id   AF-A0A0E0AM95-F1
#
_cell.length_a   1.000
_cell.length_b   1.000
_cell.length_c   1.000
_cell.angle_alpha   90.00
_cell.angle_beta   90.00
_cell.angle_gamma   90.00
#
_symmetry.space_group_name_H-M   'P 1'
#
loop_
_entity.id
_entity.type
_entity.pdbx_description
1 polymer ?
#
loop_
_entity_poly.entity_id
_entity_poly.type
_entity_poly.pdbx_seq_one_letter_code
_entity_poly.pdbx_strand_id
1 'polypeptide(L)'
;MSSSSNGNGHYPINGAKVLQKRENNQEKMLLDKNEAFRACQKDRHYIEKLETELRNCYQEIDYLQDQLNIRNVEANIMGEHIHSLELKLTELEKFPERVRVIDDELMRSDSQCWLLMEEVRCQEEKLKKAALQIEKLENVNLDSQCEIESLKLDLTTLEQRLFDADSFGQHVSADKAIADNKLREYELQLQEAQKTIDHLLLENKELKRLFPGGAATALTSDEQVDKTIEKIDGQDYERGGAILENMAKRSEESELLIEQLKEELREQKLKAKEDAEDLTQEMAELRYQITGMLEEEYKHRSCIEQAAIQQIQKLEAQVSKEQRKLSGALRKLQESHELAQKQSMEINKLKDFLGLHGILIATHPFQRFNSALNHGTVCRSCSCGFCAMLLELSNCSIEGPVDVRPVDVRSSNQKPQNQALLEWRPDEDADGEAG
;
A
#
# COMPACT_ATOMS: atom_id res chain seq x y z
N MET A 1 -77.69 49.22 -108.57
CA MET A 1 -78.18 50.54 -108.14
C MET A 1 -76.96 51.47 -108.23
N SER A 2 -76.89 52.29 -109.28
CA SER A 2 -77.24 53.73 -109.24
C SER A 2 -76.13 54.54 -108.56
N SER A 3 -75.42 55.50 -109.20
CA SER A 3 -75.53 56.04 -110.56
C SER A 3 -74.20 56.69 -111.03
N SER A 4 -74.14 57.05 -112.31
CA SER A 4 -73.24 58.03 -112.95
C SER A 4 -73.20 59.39 -112.19
N SER A 5 -72.36 60.41 -112.44
CA SER A 5 -71.33 60.76 -113.46
C SER A 5 -70.48 61.92 -112.85
N ASN A 6 -69.51 62.63 -113.46
CA ASN A 6 -68.88 62.72 -114.79
C ASN A 6 -67.46 63.33 -114.62
N GLY A 7 -66.64 63.46 -115.68
CA GLY A 7 -65.42 64.30 -115.64
C GLY A 7 -64.31 63.93 -116.63
N ASN A 8 -64.55 64.09 -117.92
CA ASN A 8 -63.57 63.80 -118.99
C ASN A 8 -62.49 64.91 -119.10
N GLY A 9 -61.20 64.58 -119.35
CA GLY A 9 -60.19 65.62 -119.60
C GLY A 9 -58.72 65.18 -119.67
N HIS A 10 -58.18 65.12 -120.89
CA HIS A 10 -56.76 65.18 -121.27
C HIS A 10 -55.74 64.15 -120.73
N TYR A 11 -55.36 63.22 -121.61
CA TYR A 11 -53.97 62.76 -121.71
C TYR A 11 -53.08 63.86 -122.32
N PRO A 12 -51.85 64.04 -121.79
CA PRO A 12 -50.71 64.44 -122.60
C PRO A 12 -49.55 63.43 -122.53
N ILE A 13 -49.07 63.09 -123.72
CA ILE A 13 -47.80 62.45 -124.07
C ILE A 13 -46.68 62.71 -123.04
N ASN A 14 -46.22 61.67 -122.33
CA ASN A 14 -45.02 61.70 -121.47
C ASN A 14 -44.37 60.30 -121.28
N GLY A 15 -44.42 59.44 -122.30
CA GLY A 15 -43.93 58.05 -122.22
C GLY A 15 -42.48 57.90 -121.75
N ALA A 16 -41.58 58.78 -122.21
CA ALA A 16 -40.17 58.75 -121.81
C ALA A 16 -39.94 59.10 -120.34
N LYS A 17 -40.65 60.10 -119.79
CA LYS A 17 -40.53 60.51 -118.38
C LYS A 17 -41.12 59.48 -117.41
N VAL A 18 -42.12 58.70 -117.85
CA VAL A 18 -42.71 57.64 -117.02
C VAL A 18 -41.80 56.41 -116.93
N LEU A 19 -41.12 56.03 -118.02
CA LEU A 19 -40.11 54.95 -118.00
C LEU A 19 -38.93 55.32 -117.10
N GLN A 20 -38.30 56.48 -117.34
CA GLN A 20 -37.13 56.91 -116.56
C GLN A 20 -37.47 57.14 -115.06
N LYS A 21 -38.68 57.60 -114.74
CA LYS A 21 -39.15 57.70 -113.34
C LYS A 21 -39.45 56.33 -112.72
N ARG A 22 -39.79 55.31 -113.52
CA ARG A 22 -40.00 53.93 -113.05
C ARG A 22 -38.68 53.22 -112.80
N GLU A 23 -37.69 53.43 -113.68
CA GLU A 23 -36.31 52.97 -113.53
C GLU A 23 -35.65 53.61 -112.30
N ASN A 24 -35.67 54.94 -112.16
CA ASN A 24 -35.15 55.64 -110.97
C ASN A 24 -35.86 55.20 -109.67
N ASN A 25 -37.16 54.89 -109.72
CA ASN A 25 -37.89 54.37 -108.56
C ASN A 25 -37.51 52.91 -108.24
N GLN A 26 -37.21 52.08 -109.24
CA GLN A 26 -36.69 50.72 -109.02
C GLN A 26 -35.26 50.75 -108.49
N GLU A 27 -34.40 51.62 -109.01
CA GLU A 27 -33.03 51.82 -108.53
C GLU A 27 -33.02 52.33 -107.07
N LYS A 28 -33.85 53.33 -106.76
CA LYS A 28 -34.03 53.79 -105.37
C LYS A 28 -34.56 52.67 -104.46
N MET A 29 -35.57 51.92 -104.89
CA MET A 29 -36.10 50.78 -104.12
C MET A 29 -35.05 49.69 -103.88
N LEU A 30 -34.13 49.47 -104.83
CA LEU A 30 -33.00 48.55 -104.68
C LEU A 30 -31.95 49.10 -103.70
N LEU A 31 -31.66 50.40 -103.73
CA LEU A 31 -30.81 51.08 -102.73
C LEU A 31 -31.41 50.99 -101.32
N ASP A 32 -32.67 51.39 -101.14
CA ASP A 32 -33.41 51.33 -99.87
C ASP A 32 -33.44 49.87 -99.33
N LYS A 33 -33.64 48.87 -100.22
CA LYS A 33 -33.59 47.44 -99.88
C LYS A 33 -32.19 46.97 -99.47
N ASN A 34 -31.14 47.44 -100.14
CA ASN A 34 -29.75 47.11 -99.82
C ASN A 34 -29.28 47.81 -98.52
N GLU A 35 -29.84 48.98 -98.18
CA GLU A 35 -29.64 49.63 -96.89
C GLU A 35 -30.36 48.91 -95.76
N ALA A 36 -31.63 48.56 -95.94
CA ALA A 36 -32.38 47.73 -95.00
C ALA A 36 -31.68 46.37 -94.75
N PHE A 37 -31.20 45.70 -95.81
CA PHE A 37 -30.44 44.45 -95.68
C PHE A 37 -29.16 44.62 -94.85
N ARG A 38 -28.40 45.69 -95.08
CA ARG A 38 -27.19 46.01 -94.29
C ARG A 38 -27.51 46.38 -92.84
N ALA A 39 -28.65 47.01 -92.56
CA ALA A 39 -29.12 47.26 -91.20
C ALA A 39 -29.47 45.93 -90.50
N CYS A 40 -30.35 45.12 -91.10
CA CYS A 40 -30.72 43.81 -90.56
C CYS A 40 -29.52 42.88 -90.33
N GLN A 41 -28.47 42.95 -91.18
CA GLN A 41 -27.24 42.18 -90.98
C GLN A 41 -26.44 42.67 -89.76
N LYS A 42 -26.38 43.98 -89.51
CA LYS A 42 -25.75 44.54 -88.30
C LYS A 42 -26.53 44.18 -87.04
N ASP A 43 -27.84 44.32 -87.08
CA ASP A 43 -28.72 43.99 -85.95
C ASP A 43 -28.60 42.50 -85.60
N ARG A 44 -28.59 41.63 -86.62
CA ARG A 44 -28.34 40.19 -86.45
C ARG A 44 -27.01 39.91 -85.75
N HIS A 45 -25.91 40.50 -86.22
CA HIS A 45 -24.59 40.28 -85.57
C HIS A 45 -24.52 40.86 -84.15
N TYR A 46 -25.24 41.94 -83.87
CA TYR A 46 -25.35 42.50 -82.52
C TYR A 46 -26.16 41.57 -81.60
N ILE A 47 -27.28 41.00 -82.08
CA ILE A 47 -28.06 39.99 -81.37
C ILE A 47 -27.22 38.72 -81.11
N GLU A 48 -26.53 38.18 -82.12
CA GLU A 48 -25.64 37.01 -81.99
C GLU A 48 -24.53 37.24 -80.93
N LYS A 49 -24.02 38.48 -80.81
CA LYS A 49 -23.07 38.89 -79.76
C LYS A 49 -23.73 38.94 -78.38
N LEU A 50 -24.88 39.62 -78.24
CA LEU A 50 -25.62 39.70 -76.98
C LEU A 50 -26.06 38.33 -76.47
N GLU A 51 -26.51 37.43 -77.35
CA GLU A 51 -26.83 36.05 -76.97
C GLU A 51 -25.61 35.28 -76.46
N THR A 52 -24.42 35.57 -77.00
CA THR A 52 -23.17 34.94 -76.55
C THR A 52 -22.72 35.50 -75.20
N GLU A 53 -22.81 36.82 -75.01
CA GLU A 53 -22.57 37.45 -73.71
C GLU A 53 -23.55 36.94 -72.64
N LEU A 54 -24.84 36.81 -72.99
CA LEU A 54 -25.87 36.25 -72.10
C LEU A 54 -25.58 34.78 -71.74
N ARG A 55 -25.18 33.94 -72.70
CA ARG A 55 -24.75 32.55 -72.43
C ARG A 55 -23.55 32.50 -71.47
N ASN A 56 -22.56 33.37 -71.66
CA ASN A 56 -21.41 33.45 -70.77
C ASN A 56 -21.82 33.90 -69.36
N CYS A 57 -22.73 34.88 -69.24
CA CYS A 57 -23.27 35.32 -67.95
C CYS A 57 -24.01 34.20 -67.21
N TYR A 58 -24.79 33.37 -67.90
CA TYR A 58 -25.43 32.20 -67.27
C TYR A 58 -24.39 31.20 -66.75
N GLN A 59 -23.35 30.89 -67.54
CA GLN A 59 -22.28 29.99 -67.10
C GLN A 59 -21.49 30.52 -65.89
N GLU A 60 -21.24 31.83 -65.83
CA GLU A 60 -20.60 32.47 -64.68
C GLU A 60 -21.49 32.40 -63.43
N ILE A 61 -22.81 32.60 -63.58
CA ILE A 61 -23.78 32.46 -62.48
C ILE A 61 -23.80 31.03 -61.95
N ASP A 62 -23.88 30.02 -62.82
CA ASP A 62 -23.86 28.61 -62.42
C ASP A 62 -22.56 28.26 -61.67
N TYR A 63 -21.41 28.72 -62.18
CA TYR A 63 -20.10 28.52 -61.54
C TYR A 63 -19.99 29.18 -60.15
N LEU A 64 -20.52 30.40 -60.00
CA LEU A 64 -20.55 31.09 -58.71
C LEU A 64 -21.55 30.44 -57.73
N GLN A 65 -22.66 29.91 -58.23
CA GLN A 65 -23.64 29.13 -57.45
C GLN A 65 -23.00 27.85 -56.89
N ASP A 66 -22.24 27.11 -57.70
CA ASP A 66 -21.51 25.91 -57.26
C ASP A 66 -20.42 26.23 -56.23
N GLN A 67 -19.65 27.31 -56.43
CA GLN A 67 -18.69 27.76 -55.42
C GLN A 67 -19.37 28.13 -54.10
N LEU A 68 -20.49 28.84 -54.15
CA LEU A 68 -21.26 29.20 -52.94
C LEU A 68 -21.80 27.95 -52.23
N ASN A 69 -22.30 26.97 -52.98
CA ASN A 69 -22.75 25.69 -52.44
C ASN A 69 -21.61 24.95 -51.71
N ILE A 70 -20.42 24.87 -52.30
CA ILE A 70 -19.23 24.25 -51.68
C ILE A 70 -18.86 24.98 -50.38
N ARG A 71 -18.76 26.32 -50.41
CA ARG A 71 -18.44 27.11 -49.20
C ARG A 71 -19.50 26.99 -48.10
N ASN A 72 -20.77 26.83 -48.46
CA ASN A 72 -21.85 26.60 -47.50
C ASN A 72 -21.73 25.22 -46.82
N VAL A 73 -21.34 24.17 -47.57
CA VAL A 73 -21.05 22.84 -46.99
C VAL A 73 -19.83 22.90 -46.07
N GLU A 74 -18.74 23.55 -46.47
CA GLU A 74 -17.55 23.76 -45.63
C GLU A 74 -17.91 24.50 -44.33
N ALA A 75 -18.73 25.56 -44.41
CA ALA A 75 -19.19 26.31 -43.25
C ALA A 75 -20.02 25.46 -42.27
N ASN A 76 -20.90 24.60 -42.78
CA ASN A 76 -21.68 23.68 -41.95
C ASN A 76 -20.78 22.67 -41.21
N ILE A 77 -19.82 22.06 -41.90
CA ILE A 77 -18.86 21.11 -41.31
C ILE A 77 -18.01 21.80 -40.22
N MET A 78 -17.57 23.04 -40.45
CA MET A 78 -16.88 23.83 -39.44
C MET A 78 -17.77 24.15 -38.24
N GLY A 79 -19.05 24.48 -38.46
CA GLY A 79 -20.04 24.71 -37.39
C GLY A 79 -20.25 23.48 -36.50
N GLU A 80 -20.42 22.29 -37.10
CA GLU A 80 -20.52 21.02 -36.37
C GLU A 80 -19.24 20.72 -35.56
N HIS A 81 -18.06 21.01 -36.12
CA HIS A 81 -16.80 20.83 -35.40
C HIS A 81 -16.65 21.78 -34.22
N ILE A 82 -17.01 23.07 -34.40
CA ILE A 82 -17.03 24.07 -33.32
C ILE A 82 -17.98 23.62 -32.21
N HIS A 83 -19.20 23.19 -32.55
CA HIS A 83 -20.17 22.72 -31.55
C HIS A 83 -19.68 21.48 -30.78
N SER A 84 -18.98 20.55 -31.45
CA SER A 84 -18.34 19.41 -30.79
C SER A 84 -17.23 19.83 -29.82
N LEU A 85 -16.49 20.90 -30.13
CA LEU A 85 -15.46 21.46 -29.26
C LEU A 85 -16.08 22.22 -28.07
N GLU A 86 -17.14 23.00 -28.28
CA GLU A 86 -17.91 23.67 -27.22
C GLU A 86 -18.41 22.66 -26.19
N LEU A 87 -19.04 21.57 -26.63
CA LEU A 87 -19.52 20.52 -25.74
C LEU A 87 -18.40 19.90 -24.90
N LYS A 88 -17.24 19.62 -25.52
CA LYS A 88 -16.05 19.10 -24.81
C LYS A 88 -15.49 20.10 -23.80
N LEU A 89 -15.49 21.40 -24.13
CA LEU A 89 -15.07 22.45 -23.19
C LEU A 89 -15.99 22.51 -21.97
N THR A 90 -17.31 22.45 -22.14
CA THR A 90 -18.25 22.44 -21.00
C THR A 90 -18.12 21.21 -20.09
N GLU A 91 -17.56 20.10 -20.59
CA GLU A 91 -17.26 18.92 -19.77
C GLU A 91 -15.90 19.03 -19.06
N LEU A 92 -14.92 19.68 -19.71
CA LEU A 92 -13.64 20.02 -19.08
C LEU A 92 -13.79 21.09 -17.98
N GLU A 93 -14.75 22.00 -18.11
CA GLU A 93 -15.09 23.00 -17.05
C GLU A 93 -15.54 22.34 -15.73
N LYS A 94 -16.02 21.09 -15.76
CA LYS A 94 -16.39 20.32 -14.56
C LYS A 94 -15.21 19.58 -13.92
N PHE A 95 -14.09 19.44 -14.64
CA PHE A 95 -12.93 18.68 -14.17
C PHE A 95 -12.31 19.25 -12.87
N PRO A 96 -12.16 20.59 -12.69
CA PRO A 96 -11.63 21.14 -11.43
C PRO A 96 -12.48 20.81 -10.20
N GLU A 97 -13.81 20.70 -10.37
CA GLU A 97 -14.70 20.31 -9.28
C GLU A 97 -14.52 18.83 -8.92
N ARG A 98 -14.37 17.94 -9.92
CA ARG A 98 -14.04 16.52 -9.68
C ARG A 98 -12.71 16.36 -8.95
N VAL A 99 -11.67 17.08 -9.39
CA VAL A 99 -10.35 17.07 -8.74
C VAL A 99 -10.45 17.55 -7.29
N ARG A 100 -11.19 18.65 -7.02
CA ARG A 100 -11.39 19.13 -5.65
C ARG A 100 -12.05 18.09 -4.74
N VAL A 101 -13.09 17.38 -5.22
CA VAL A 101 -13.74 16.33 -4.43
C VAL A 101 -12.77 15.19 -4.11
N ILE A 102 -11.91 14.79 -5.06
CA ILE A 102 -10.88 13.77 -4.84
C ILE A 102 -9.83 14.26 -3.84
N ASP A 103 -9.37 15.51 -3.96
CA ASP A 103 -8.44 16.13 -2.99
C ASP A 103 -9.03 16.17 -1.56
N ASP A 104 -10.30 16.57 -1.41
CA ASP A 104 -10.98 16.61 -0.11
C ASP A 104 -11.16 15.19 0.49
N GLU A 105 -11.45 14.18 -0.34
CA GLU A 105 -11.53 12.78 0.09
C GLU A 105 -10.16 12.21 0.50
N LEU A 106 -9.10 12.53 -0.26
CA LEU A 106 -7.73 12.15 0.05
C LEU A 106 -7.27 12.76 1.38
N MET A 107 -7.45 14.07 1.57
CA MET A 107 -7.09 14.77 2.82
C MET A 107 -7.84 14.21 4.03
N ARG A 108 -9.09 13.79 3.86
CA ARG A 108 -9.88 13.11 4.90
C ARG A 108 -9.36 11.71 5.19
N SER A 109 -8.98 10.95 4.16
CA SER A 109 -8.38 9.62 4.27
C SER A 109 -7.03 9.65 4.99
N ASP A 110 -6.14 10.57 4.60
CA ASP A 110 -4.83 10.76 5.23
C ASP A 110 -4.95 11.12 6.72
N SER A 111 -5.90 12.00 7.05
CA SER A 111 -6.21 12.35 8.44
C SER A 111 -6.67 11.14 9.25
N GLN A 112 -7.48 10.25 8.67
CA GLN A 112 -7.93 9.02 9.31
C GLN A 112 -6.79 7.99 9.46
N CYS A 113 -5.94 7.85 8.45
CA CYS A 113 -4.74 7.00 8.47
C CYS A 113 -3.78 7.43 9.58
N TRP A 114 -3.53 8.74 9.72
CA TRP A 114 -2.69 9.30 10.78
C TRP A 114 -3.21 8.98 12.18
N LEU A 115 -4.52 9.13 12.41
CA LEU A 115 -5.16 8.79 13.70
C LEU A 115 -5.01 7.30 14.04
N LEU A 116 -5.18 6.42 13.07
CA LEU A 116 -5.01 4.97 13.25
C LEU A 116 -3.55 4.60 13.54
N MET A 117 -2.57 5.23 12.88
CA MET A 117 -1.15 5.00 13.20
C MET A 117 -0.79 5.47 14.61
N GLU A 118 -1.35 6.59 15.08
CA GLU A 118 -1.16 7.08 16.44
C GLU A 118 -1.77 6.12 17.48
N GLU A 119 -2.98 5.59 17.22
CA GLU A 119 -3.60 4.59 18.07
C GLU A 119 -2.77 3.30 18.14
N VAL A 120 -2.34 2.77 16.99
CA VAL A 120 -1.49 1.56 16.92
C VAL A 120 -0.19 1.77 17.70
N ARG A 121 0.46 2.94 17.59
CA ARG A 121 1.65 3.27 18.38
C ARG A 121 1.37 3.27 19.88
N CYS A 122 0.26 3.86 20.31
CA CYS A 122 -0.15 3.86 21.72
C CYS A 122 -0.45 2.44 22.24
N GLN A 123 -1.05 1.57 21.42
CA GLN A 123 -1.28 0.17 21.76
C GLN A 123 0.06 -0.62 21.83
N GLU A 124 0.99 -0.38 20.91
CA GLU A 124 2.33 -1.00 20.91
C GLU A 124 3.13 -0.65 22.18
N GLU A 125 3.07 0.62 22.63
CA GLU A 125 3.70 1.05 23.90
C GLU A 125 3.09 0.36 25.13
N LYS A 126 1.75 0.18 25.15
CA LYS A 126 1.07 -0.57 26.22
C LYS A 126 1.50 -2.04 26.24
N LEU A 127 1.59 -2.68 25.07
CA LEU A 127 2.05 -4.07 24.94
C LEU A 127 3.51 -4.23 25.38
N LYS A 128 4.41 -3.33 24.97
CA LYS A 128 5.81 -3.31 25.43
C LYS A 128 5.92 -3.18 26.95
N LYS A 129 5.08 -2.34 27.56
CA LYS A 129 5.02 -2.18 29.03
C LYS A 129 4.50 -3.43 29.74
N ALA A 130 3.48 -4.09 29.18
CA ALA A 130 2.95 -5.34 29.72
C ALA A 130 3.98 -6.49 29.63
N ALA A 131 4.66 -6.62 28.49
CA ALA A 131 5.74 -7.60 28.31
C ALA A 131 6.86 -7.43 29.36
N LEU A 132 7.30 -6.19 29.61
CA LEU A 132 8.30 -5.89 30.66
C LEU A 132 7.80 -6.18 32.08
N GLN A 133 6.47 -6.17 32.32
CA GLN A 133 5.90 -6.58 33.61
C GLN A 133 5.86 -8.10 33.74
N ILE A 134 5.53 -8.83 32.67
CA ILE A 134 5.57 -10.30 32.62
C ILE A 134 6.99 -10.79 32.88
N GLU A 135 7.99 -10.29 32.14
CA GLU A 135 9.40 -10.63 32.31
C GLU A 135 9.89 -10.43 33.76
N LYS A 136 9.44 -9.35 34.43
CA LYS A 136 9.76 -9.11 35.84
C LYS A 136 9.13 -10.14 36.78
N LEU A 137 7.89 -10.53 36.53
CA LEU A 137 7.20 -11.55 37.32
C LEU A 137 7.81 -12.93 37.10
N GLU A 138 8.19 -13.27 35.86
CA GLU A 138 8.88 -14.52 35.52
C GLU A 138 10.21 -14.66 36.26
N ASN A 139 11.02 -13.58 36.31
CA ASN A 139 12.28 -13.58 37.08
C ASN A 139 12.04 -13.80 38.58
N VAL A 140 11.10 -13.08 39.20
CA VAL A 140 10.76 -13.27 40.64
C VAL A 140 10.22 -14.67 40.91
N ASN A 141 9.44 -15.23 39.99
CA ASN A 141 8.94 -16.60 40.07
C ASN A 141 10.07 -17.63 39.99
N LEU A 142 11.05 -17.44 39.09
CA LEU A 142 12.25 -18.28 39.00
C LEU A 142 13.12 -18.22 40.28
N ASP A 143 13.30 -17.04 40.86
CA ASP A 143 14.03 -16.86 42.13
C ASP A 143 13.33 -17.64 43.26
N SER A 144 12.01 -17.45 43.42
CA SER A 144 11.23 -18.17 44.45
C SER A 144 11.18 -19.69 44.24
N GLN A 145 11.15 -20.15 42.98
CA GLN A 145 11.22 -21.58 42.64
C GLN A 145 12.58 -22.18 43.04
N CYS A 146 13.68 -21.45 42.82
CA CYS A 146 15.02 -21.86 43.27
C CYS A 146 15.10 -21.96 44.80
N GLU A 147 14.51 -21.02 45.53
CA GLU A 147 14.43 -21.07 47.00
C GLU A 147 13.63 -22.29 47.49
N ILE A 148 12.46 -22.57 46.89
CA ILE A 148 11.62 -23.74 47.20
C ILE A 148 12.38 -25.05 46.94
N GLU A 149 13.10 -25.16 45.81
CA GLU A 149 13.89 -26.35 45.49
C GLU A 149 15.08 -26.56 46.45
N SER A 150 15.72 -25.48 46.90
CA SER A 150 16.76 -25.55 47.94
C SER A 150 16.18 -26.03 49.28
N LEU A 151 15.07 -25.45 49.73
CA LEU A 151 14.40 -25.85 50.99
C LEU A 151 13.91 -27.30 50.94
N LYS A 152 13.47 -27.78 49.77
CA LYS A 152 13.10 -29.18 49.56
C LYS A 152 14.31 -30.11 49.72
N LEU A 153 15.48 -29.73 49.23
CA LEU A 153 16.71 -30.52 49.39
C LEU A 153 17.14 -30.56 50.87
N ASP A 154 17.09 -29.44 51.57
CA ASP A 154 17.37 -29.37 53.01
C ASP A 154 16.39 -30.22 53.83
N LEU A 155 15.09 -30.20 53.49
CA LEU A 155 14.07 -31.05 54.11
C LEU A 155 14.40 -32.53 53.94
N THR A 156 14.69 -33.01 52.72
CA THR A 156 15.07 -34.42 52.50
C THR A 156 16.34 -34.81 53.26
N THR A 157 17.26 -33.87 53.46
CA THR A 157 18.47 -34.08 54.26
C THR A 157 18.16 -34.20 55.77
N LEU A 158 17.18 -33.45 56.27
CA LEU A 158 16.69 -33.55 57.64
C LEU A 158 15.88 -34.83 57.87
N GLU A 159 15.03 -35.23 56.92
CA GLU A 159 14.29 -36.50 56.96
C GLU A 159 15.23 -37.70 57.08
N GLN A 160 16.29 -37.75 56.27
CA GLN A 160 17.30 -38.82 56.37
C GLN A 160 17.99 -38.81 57.74
N ARG A 161 18.37 -37.64 58.27
CA ARG A 161 19.00 -37.53 59.60
C ARG A 161 18.07 -37.98 60.73
N LEU A 162 16.77 -37.72 60.62
CA LEU A 162 15.78 -38.20 61.59
C LEU A 162 15.63 -39.71 61.53
N PHE A 163 15.60 -40.30 60.33
CA PHE A 163 15.60 -41.75 60.15
C PHE A 163 16.86 -42.42 60.73
N ASP A 164 18.03 -41.86 60.45
CA ASP A 164 19.31 -42.35 60.99
C ASP A 164 19.32 -42.25 62.53
N ALA A 165 18.84 -41.14 63.10
CA ALA A 165 18.77 -40.93 64.54
C ALA A 165 17.78 -41.88 65.25
N ASP A 166 16.62 -42.17 64.65
CA ASP A 166 15.67 -43.14 65.19
C ASP A 166 16.26 -44.56 65.17
N SER A 167 16.92 -44.95 64.07
CA SER A 167 17.61 -46.25 63.99
C SER A 167 18.69 -46.39 65.07
N PHE A 168 19.45 -45.33 65.35
CA PHE A 168 20.43 -45.30 66.44
C PHE A 168 19.76 -45.39 67.82
N GLY A 169 18.63 -44.70 68.01
CA GLY A 169 17.80 -44.79 69.22
C GLY A 169 17.31 -46.21 69.49
N GLN A 170 16.85 -46.92 68.45
CA GLN A 170 16.46 -48.33 68.53
C GLN A 170 17.63 -49.23 68.95
N HIS A 171 18.82 -49.04 68.36
CA HIS A 171 20.03 -49.76 68.76
C HIS A 171 20.43 -49.51 70.21
N VAL A 172 20.46 -48.24 70.66
CA VAL A 172 20.77 -47.88 72.06
C VAL A 172 19.75 -48.47 73.03
N SER A 173 18.47 -48.52 72.66
CA SER A 173 17.41 -49.16 73.46
C SER A 173 17.64 -50.67 73.60
N ALA A 174 18.01 -51.35 72.52
CA ALA A 174 18.33 -52.78 72.53
C ALA A 174 19.58 -53.09 73.39
N ASP A 175 20.65 -52.32 73.23
CA ASP A 175 21.88 -52.46 74.03
C ASP A 175 21.63 -52.19 75.52
N LYS A 176 20.79 -51.18 75.84
CA LYS A 176 20.35 -50.92 77.21
C LYS A 176 19.58 -52.12 77.79
N ALA A 177 18.64 -52.70 77.05
CA ALA A 177 17.91 -53.88 77.51
C ALA A 177 18.83 -55.09 77.77
N ILE A 178 19.90 -55.25 76.98
CA ILE A 178 20.94 -56.26 77.21
C ILE A 178 21.73 -55.95 78.49
N ALA A 179 22.08 -54.68 78.74
CA ALA A 179 22.78 -54.25 79.95
C ALA A 179 21.92 -54.45 81.21
N ASP A 180 20.65 -54.01 81.19
CA ASP A 180 19.68 -54.15 82.28
C ASP A 180 19.42 -55.64 82.62
N ASN A 181 19.41 -56.53 81.62
CA ASN A 181 19.31 -57.97 81.84
C ASN A 181 20.54 -58.53 82.58
N LYS A 182 21.76 -58.18 82.18
CA LYS A 182 22.99 -58.60 82.86
C LYS A 182 23.09 -58.04 84.27
N LEU A 183 22.61 -56.82 84.48
CA LEU A 183 22.62 -56.17 85.78
C LEU A 183 21.70 -56.92 86.77
N ARG A 184 20.48 -57.28 86.33
CA ARG A 184 19.58 -58.17 87.09
C ARG A 184 20.15 -59.56 87.35
N GLU A 185 20.90 -60.12 86.40
CA GLU A 185 21.58 -61.41 86.57
C GLU A 185 22.68 -61.32 87.66
N TYR A 186 23.49 -60.25 87.65
CA TYR A 186 24.47 -60.00 88.71
C TYR A 186 23.82 -59.71 90.06
N GLU A 187 22.71 -58.96 90.12
CA GLU A 187 21.94 -58.75 91.35
C GLU A 187 21.45 -60.08 91.95
N LEU A 188 20.97 -61.00 91.11
CA LEU A 188 20.55 -62.34 91.54
C LEU A 188 21.74 -63.14 92.10
N GLN A 189 22.86 -63.20 91.38
CA GLN A 189 24.09 -63.88 91.81
C GLN A 189 24.61 -63.30 93.14
N LEU A 190 24.54 -61.99 93.33
CA LEU A 190 24.98 -61.30 94.54
C LEU A 190 24.02 -61.60 95.72
N GLN A 191 22.72 -61.70 95.47
CA GLN A 191 21.74 -62.15 96.48
C GLN A 191 21.93 -63.63 96.86
N GLU A 192 22.29 -64.51 95.91
CA GLU A 192 22.63 -65.92 96.18
C GLU A 192 23.95 -66.07 96.95
N ALA A 193 24.97 -65.28 96.60
CA ALA A 193 26.21 -65.19 97.35
C ALA A 193 25.96 -64.70 98.78
N GLN A 194 25.11 -63.68 98.97
CA GLN A 194 24.74 -63.19 100.30
C GLN A 194 24.03 -64.26 101.13
N LYS A 195 23.03 -64.98 100.58
CA LYS A 195 22.38 -66.12 101.25
C LYS A 195 23.40 -67.21 101.66
N THR A 196 24.40 -67.45 100.82
CA THR A 196 25.49 -68.40 101.10
C THR A 196 26.37 -67.92 102.25
N ILE A 197 26.74 -66.63 102.27
CA ILE A 197 27.47 -66.00 103.39
C ILE A 197 26.66 -66.09 104.69
N ASP A 198 25.37 -65.79 104.66
CA ASP A 198 24.49 -65.84 105.83
C ASP A 198 24.37 -67.27 106.40
N HIS A 199 24.28 -68.27 105.52
CA HIS A 199 24.30 -69.69 105.92
C HIS A 199 25.64 -70.08 106.57
N LEU A 200 26.77 -69.72 105.95
CA LEU A 200 28.11 -69.95 106.51
C LEU A 200 28.32 -69.21 107.84
N LEU A 201 27.76 -68.00 108.01
CA LEU A 201 27.79 -67.27 109.28
C LEU A 201 26.96 -67.95 110.37
N LEU A 202 25.84 -68.59 110.00
CA LEU A 202 25.04 -69.40 110.92
C LEU A 202 25.82 -70.66 111.35
N GLU A 203 26.38 -71.39 110.40
CA GLU A 203 27.22 -72.57 110.64
C GLU A 203 28.45 -72.19 111.51
N ASN A 204 29.11 -71.07 111.23
CA ASN A 204 30.24 -70.58 112.02
C ASN A 204 29.82 -70.21 113.47
N LYS A 205 28.60 -69.70 113.68
CA LYS A 205 28.02 -69.49 115.03
C LYS A 205 27.75 -70.82 115.73
N GLU A 206 27.33 -71.87 115.03
CA GLU A 206 27.14 -73.21 115.59
C GLU A 206 28.46 -73.91 115.91
N LEU A 207 29.46 -73.80 115.03
CA LEU A 207 30.83 -74.26 115.28
C LEU A 207 31.46 -73.54 116.50
N LYS A 208 31.22 -72.23 116.67
CA LYS A 208 31.60 -71.49 117.88
C LYS A 208 30.87 -71.93 119.15
N ARG A 209 29.75 -72.67 119.07
CA ARG A 209 29.10 -73.30 120.24
C ARG A 209 29.71 -74.66 120.59
N LEU A 210 30.41 -75.32 119.66
CA LEU A 210 31.06 -76.62 119.89
C LEU A 210 32.47 -76.52 120.51
N PHE A 211 33.08 -75.33 120.53
CA PHE A 211 34.33 -75.04 121.25
C PHE A 211 34.21 -73.79 122.13
N PRO A 212 33.96 -73.91 123.44
CA PRO A 212 33.81 -72.77 124.34
C PRO A 212 35.17 -72.25 124.82
N GLY A 213 35.67 -71.18 124.20
CA GLY A 213 36.88 -70.48 124.64
C GLY A 213 36.89 -69.00 124.27
N GLY A 214 36.59 -68.11 125.23
CA GLY A 214 36.89 -66.67 125.12
C GLY A 214 35.70 -65.71 125.00
N ALA A 215 35.05 -65.41 126.13
CA ALA A 215 34.55 -64.10 126.60
C ALA A 215 33.59 -63.18 125.78
N ALA A 216 32.72 -62.51 126.57
CA ALA A 216 31.90 -61.30 126.31
C ALA A 216 30.71 -61.43 125.31
N THR A 217 29.45 -61.50 125.75
CA THR A 217 28.57 -60.39 126.25
C THR A 217 28.51 -59.19 125.28
N ALA A 218 27.55 -58.98 124.37
CA ALA A 218 26.09 -59.22 124.27
C ALA A 218 25.21 -58.00 124.63
N LEU A 219 24.50 -57.51 123.59
CA LEU A 219 23.25 -56.71 123.62
C LEU A 219 23.40 -55.22 124.01
N THR A 220 22.62 -54.25 123.51
CA THR A 220 21.28 -54.25 122.86
C THR A 220 21.11 -53.12 121.81
N SER A 221 20.10 -53.29 120.92
CA SER A 221 19.27 -52.25 120.25
C SER A 221 19.95 -51.14 119.42
N ASP A 222 19.78 -51.02 118.10
CA ASP A 222 18.57 -50.87 117.25
C ASP A 222 18.23 -49.37 116.98
N GLU A 223 17.68 -49.10 115.79
CA GLU A 223 17.27 -47.80 115.22
C GLU A 223 18.29 -46.64 115.13
N GLN A 224 18.77 -46.38 113.90
CA GLN A 224 18.60 -45.11 113.15
C GLN A 224 19.64 -44.99 112.02
N VAL A 225 19.28 -45.52 110.83
CA VAL A 225 19.86 -45.07 109.56
C VAL A 225 18.74 -44.37 108.81
N ASP A 226 18.56 -43.09 109.11
CA ASP A 226 17.51 -42.29 108.50
C ASP A 226 18.01 -40.85 108.27
N LYS A 227 17.67 -40.28 107.10
CA LYS A 227 18.28 -39.07 106.46
C LYS A 227 19.74 -39.30 106.01
N THR A 228 19.99 -39.68 104.76
CA THR A 228 19.65 -38.88 103.58
C THR A 228 19.32 -39.74 102.35
N ILE A 229 18.06 -39.73 101.90
CA ILE A 229 17.58 -39.43 100.53
C ILE A 229 16.03 -39.50 100.60
N GLU A 230 15.46 -38.64 101.44
CA GLU A 230 14.01 -38.39 101.43
C GLU A 230 13.81 -36.89 101.20
N LYS A 231 13.93 -36.52 99.93
CA LYS A 231 13.58 -35.18 99.42
C LYS A 231 13.17 -35.18 97.94
N ILE A 232 12.56 -36.27 97.50
CA ILE A 232 11.62 -36.28 96.36
C ILE A 232 10.35 -36.97 96.87
N ASP A 233 9.77 -36.36 97.90
CA ASP A 233 8.52 -36.78 98.49
C ASP A 233 7.35 -36.24 97.63
N GLY A 234 6.47 -37.14 97.20
CA GLY A 234 5.07 -36.88 96.89
C GLY A 234 4.65 -35.93 95.75
N GLN A 235 5.52 -35.12 95.14
CA GLN A 235 5.08 -34.12 94.14
C GLN A 235 5.18 -34.52 92.67
N ASP A 236 5.94 -35.57 92.32
CA ASP A 236 6.25 -35.87 90.91
C ASP A 236 5.35 -36.90 90.22
N TYR A 237 4.45 -37.59 90.92
CA TYR A 237 3.44 -38.46 90.28
C TYR A 237 2.18 -37.69 89.85
N GLU A 238 1.72 -36.70 90.62
CA GLU A 238 0.67 -35.78 90.14
C GLU A 238 1.23 -34.80 89.10
N ARG A 239 2.45 -34.27 89.30
CA ARG A 239 3.11 -33.42 88.28
C ARG A 239 3.44 -34.20 87.02
N GLY A 240 3.99 -35.41 87.13
CA GLY A 240 4.28 -36.30 85.99
C GLY A 240 3.01 -36.76 85.27
N GLY A 241 1.97 -37.13 86.01
CA GLY A 241 0.66 -37.47 85.47
C GLY A 241 0.00 -36.30 84.73
N ALA A 242 -0.02 -35.11 85.34
CA ALA A 242 -0.52 -33.90 84.69
C ALA A 242 0.35 -33.48 83.48
N ILE A 243 1.67 -33.70 83.50
CA ILE A 243 2.54 -33.48 82.34
C ILE A 243 2.19 -34.47 81.22
N LEU A 244 2.01 -35.75 81.52
CA LEU A 244 1.59 -36.77 80.56
C LEU A 244 0.19 -36.50 79.99
N GLU A 245 -0.78 -36.07 80.81
CA GLU A 245 -2.13 -35.73 80.36
C GLU A 245 -2.14 -34.46 79.50
N ASN A 246 -1.33 -33.45 79.83
CA ASN A 246 -1.15 -32.26 78.99
C ASN A 246 -0.39 -32.58 77.69
N MET A 247 0.57 -33.52 77.70
CA MET A 247 1.22 -34.00 76.49
C MET A 247 0.26 -34.82 75.62
N ALA A 248 -0.62 -35.66 76.21
CA ALA A 248 -1.64 -36.40 75.50
C ALA A 248 -2.67 -35.46 74.86
N LYS A 249 -3.19 -34.47 75.60
CA LYS A 249 -4.09 -33.42 75.07
C LYS A 249 -3.43 -32.62 73.96
N ARG A 250 -2.19 -32.18 74.13
CA ARG A 250 -1.43 -31.49 73.08
C ARG A 250 -1.15 -32.39 71.87
N SER A 251 -1.00 -33.69 72.06
CA SER A 251 -0.88 -34.68 70.97
C SER A 251 -2.18 -34.79 70.19
N GLU A 252 -3.31 -34.95 70.88
CA GLU A 252 -4.66 -35.04 70.30
C GLU A 252 -5.05 -33.74 69.57
N GLU A 253 -4.77 -32.57 70.16
CA GLU A 253 -4.87 -31.26 69.51
C GLU A 253 -3.99 -31.17 68.24
N SER A 254 -2.78 -31.72 68.28
CA SER A 254 -1.89 -31.72 67.10
C SER A 254 -2.34 -32.68 66.00
N GLU A 255 -2.93 -33.83 66.34
CA GLU A 255 -3.53 -34.73 65.35
C GLU A 255 -4.75 -34.10 64.67
N LEU A 256 -5.63 -33.43 65.43
CA LEU A 256 -6.77 -32.70 64.88
C LEU A 256 -6.33 -31.56 63.94
N LEU A 257 -5.29 -30.81 64.31
CA LEU A 257 -4.70 -29.77 63.44
C LEU A 257 -4.08 -30.38 62.17
N ILE A 258 -3.40 -31.53 62.28
CA ILE A 258 -2.84 -32.25 61.13
C ILE A 258 -3.93 -32.72 60.18
N GLU A 259 -5.05 -33.27 60.68
CA GLU A 259 -6.18 -33.66 59.81
C GLU A 259 -6.88 -32.47 59.17
N GLN A 260 -7.06 -31.35 59.89
CA GLN A 260 -7.59 -30.12 59.29
C GLN A 260 -6.67 -29.61 58.16
N LEU A 261 -5.36 -29.55 58.38
CA LEU A 261 -4.40 -29.14 57.35
C LEU A 261 -4.34 -30.11 56.15
N LYS A 262 -4.56 -31.41 56.36
CA LYS A 262 -4.71 -32.39 55.28
C LYS A 262 -5.97 -32.18 54.46
N GLU A 263 -7.07 -31.76 55.09
CA GLU A 263 -8.32 -31.43 54.39
C GLU A 263 -8.15 -30.14 53.57
N GLU A 264 -7.65 -29.07 54.18
CA GLU A 264 -7.36 -27.80 53.50
C GLU A 264 -6.38 -28.00 52.33
N LEU A 265 -5.33 -28.83 52.49
CA LEU A 265 -4.41 -29.17 51.40
C LEU A 265 -5.11 -29.94 50.25
N ARG A 266 -6.08 -30.81 50.56
CA ARG A 266 -6.86 -31.53 49.54
C ARG A 266 -7.82 -30.61 48.81
N GLU A 267 -8.47 -29.68 49.51
CA GLU A 267 -9.37 -28.68 48.93
C GLU A 267 -8.61 -27.68 48.04
N GLN A 268 -7.48 -27.13 48.52
CA GLN A 268 -6.63 -26.24 47.72
C GLN A 268 -6.07 -26.95 46.47
N LYS A 269 -5.70 -28.23 46.59
CA LYS A 269 -5.25 -29.03 45.44
C LYS A 269 -6.37 -29.31 44.44
N LEU A 270 -7.60 -29.53 44.89
CA LEU A 270 -8.76 -29.69 44.02
C LEU A 270 -9.05 -28.38 43.29
N LYS A 271 -9.13 -27.27 44.01
CA LYS A 271 -9.36 -25.95 43.43
C LYS A 271 -8.30 -25.57 42.41
N ALA A 272 -7.01 -25.74 42.74
CA ALA A 272 -5.92 -25.46 41.79
C ALA A 272 -5.95 -26.35 40.53
N LYS A 273 -6.60 -27.51 40.59
CA LYS A 273 -6.84 -28.36 39.41
C LYS A 273 -8.03 -27.86 38.58
N GLU A 274 -9.10 -27.41 39.22
CA GLU A 274 -10.27 -26.80 38.56
C GLU A 274 -9.87 -25.47 37.88
N ASP A 275 -9.21 -24.56 38.60
CA ASP A 275 -8.69 -23.29 38.07
C ASP A 275 -7.75 -23.50 36.85
N ALA A 276 -6.97 -24.61 36.84
CA ALA A 276 -6.08 -24.97 35.73
C ALA A 276 -6.81 -25.61 34.53
N GLU A 277 -7.91 -26.32 34.76
CA GLU A 277 -8.78 -26.87 33.72
C GLU A 277 -9.57 -25.75 33.04
N ASP A 278 -10.14 -24.82 33.80
CA ASP A 278 -10.82 -23.62 33.29
C ASP A 278 -9.88 -22.75 32.43
N LEU A 279 -8.67 -22.45 32.93
CA LEU A 279 -7.66 -21.71 32.16
C LEU A 279 -7.26 -22.43 30.87
N THR A 280 -7.16 -23.77 30.90
CA THR A 280 -6.85 -24.57 29.71
C THR A 280 -7.99 -24.49 28.68
N GLN A 281 -9.25 -24.46 29.13
CA GLN A 281 -10.39 -24.26 28.25
C GLN A 281 -10.41 -22.85 27.64
N GLU A 282 -10.22 -21.78 28.44
CA GLU A 282 -10.14 -20.41 27.92
C GLU A 282 -9.01 -20.26 26.88
N MET A 283 -7.83 -20.84 27.15
CA MET A 283 -6.73 -20.86 26.19
C MET A 283 -7.07 -21.62 24.89
N ALA A 284 -7.89 -22.67 24.95
CA ALA A 284 -8.34 -23.39 23.77
C ALA A 284 -9.36 -22.57 22.96
N GLU A 285 -10.32 -21.93 23.62
CA GLU A 285 -11.32 -21.06 22.98
C GLU A 285 -10.65 -19.87 22.28
N LEU A 286 -9.69 -19.20 22.93
CA LEU A 286 -8.89 -18.13 22.34
C LEU A 286 -8.07 -18.60 21.14
N ARG A 287 -7.49 -19.81 21.19
CA ARG A 287 -6.79 -20.41 20.02
C ARG A 287 -7.73 -20.61 18.85
N TYR A 288 -8.93 -21.15 19.06
CA TYR A 288 -9.92 -21.34 18.00
C TYR A 288 -10.37 -20.00 17.39
N GLN A 289 -10.60 -18.96 18.21
CA GLN A 289 -10.93 -17.61 17.72
C GLN A 289 -9.80 -17.01 16.87
N ILE A 290 -8.55 -17.08 17.34
CA ILE A 290 -7.38 -16.59 16.59
C ILE A 290 -7.20 -17.35 15.28
N THR A 291 -7.34 -18.68 15.28
CA THR A 291 -7.29 -19.49 14.05
C THR A 291 -8.40 -19.11 13.07
N GLY A 292 -9.63 -18.88 13.53
CA GLY A 292 -10.73 -18.41 12.70
C GLY A 292 -10.44 -17.07 12.02
N MET A 293 -9.99 -16.06 12.77
CA MET A 293 -9.60 -14.76 12.21
C MET A 293 -8.43 -14.88 11.22
N LEU A 294 -7.45 -15.74 11.48
CA LEU A 294 -6.35 -16.00 10.55
C LEU A 294 -6.84 -16.63 9.24
N GLU A 295 -7.76 -17.59 9.30
CA GLU A 295 -8.35 -18.19 8.09
C GLU A 295 -9.15 -17.18 7.25
N GLU A 296 -9.83 -16.22 7.88
CA GLU A 296 -10.52 -15.13 7.22
C GLU A 296 -9.52 -14.18 6.54
N GLU A 297 -8.46 -13.76 7.24
CA GLU A 297 -7.36 -12.97 6.68
C GLU A 297 -6.68 -13.67 5.48
N TYR A 298 -6.44 -14.98 5.56
CA TYR A 298 -5.89 -15.75 4.43
C TYR A 298 -6.82 -15.72 3.21
N LYS A 299 -8.14 -15.85 3.41
CA LYS A 299 -9.13 -15.75 2.32
C LYS A 299 -9.15 -14.34 1.73
N HIS A 300 -9.18 -13.29 2.56
CA HIS A 300 -9.15 -11.90 2.13
C HIS A 300 -7.89 -11.57 1.32
N ARG A 301 -6.71 -11.95 1.80
CA ARG A 301 -5.44 -11.76 1.06
C ARG A 301 -5.43 -12.51 -0.27
N SER A 302 -5.91 -13.75 -0.31
CA SER A 302 -6.00 -14.52 -1.55
C SER A 302 -6.90 -13.86 -2.59
N CYS A 303 -8.05 -13.30 -2.18
CA CYS A 303 -8.92 -12.53 -3.08
C CYS A 303 -8.24 -11.26 -3.62
N ILE A 304 -7.54 -10.50 -2.77
CA ILE A 304 -6.81 -9.28 -3.16
C ILE A 304 -5.68 -9.63 -4.14
N GLU A 305 -4.88 -10.65 -3.84
CA GLU A 305 -3.79 -11.12 -4.70
C GLU A 305 -4.31 -11.58 -6.07
N GLN A 306 -5.42 -12.34 -6.10
CA GLN A 306 -6.03 -12.77 -7.36
C GLN A 306 -6.56 -11.60 -8.19
N ALA A 307 -7.17 -10.58 -7.56
CA ALA A 307 -7.61 -9.37 -8.24
C ALA A 307 -6.43 -8.56 -8.80
N ALA A 308 -5.34 -8.41 -8.03
CA ALA A 308 -4.13 -7.73 -8.48
C ALA A 308 -3.49 -8.45 -9.68
N ILE A 309 -3.39 -9.79 -9.66
CA ILE A 309 -2.89 -10.59 -10.78
C ILE A 309 -3.75 -10.38 -12.03
N GLN A 310 -5.09 -10.37 -11.91
CA GLN A 310 -5.99 -10.11 -13.04
C GLN A 310 -5.79 -8.70 -13.62
N GLN A 311 -5.61 -7.69 -12.77
CA GLN A 311 -5.34 -6.32 -13.22
C GLN A 311 -4.00 -6.20 -13.94
N ILE A 312 -2.94 -6.83 -13.42
CA ILE A 312 -1.62 -6.90 -14.08
C ILE A 312 -1.75 -7.56 -15.45
N GLN A 313 -2.41 -8.71 -15.56
CA GLN A 313 -2.62 -9.39 -16.85
C GLN A 313 -3.39 -8.53 -17.87
N LYS A 314 -4.38 -7.76 -17.41
CA LYS A 314 -5.13 -6.81 -18.26
C LYS A 314 -4.21 -5.69 -18.79
N LEU A 315 -3.36 -5.12 -17.92
CA LEU A 315 -2.40 -4.09 -18.29
C LEU A 315 -1.31 -4.63 -19.23
N GLU A 316 -0.74 -5.81 -18.96
CA GLU A 316 0.24 -6.48 -19.83
C GLU A 316 -0.34 -6.74 -21.24
N ALA A 317 -1.60 -7.16 -21.34
CA ALA A 317 -2.29 -7.34 -22.61
C ALA A 317 -2.51 -6.02 -23.36
N GLN A 318 -2.79 -4.92 -22.65
CA GLN A 318 -2.93 -3.57 -23.20
C GLN A 318 -1.58 -3.03 -23.70
N VAL A 319 -0.52 -3.10 -22.90
CA VAL A 319 0.85 -2.73 -23.30
C VAL A 319 1.29 -3.53 -24.53
N SER A 320 1.04 -4.84 -24.54
CA SER A 320 1.33 -5.72 -25.70
C SER A 320 0.52 -5.36 -26.95
N LYS A 321 -0.65 -4.73 -26.81
CA LYS A 321 -1.48 -4.25 -27.94
C LYS A 321 -0.92 -2.93 -28.49
N GLU A 322 -0.57 -1.98 -27.63
CA GLU A 322 0.00 -0.70 -28.05
C GLU A 322 1.40 -0.87 -28.65
N GLN A 323 2.24 -1.75 -28.10
CA GLN A 323 3.55 -2.09 -28.68
C GLN A 323 3.44 -2.65 -30.11
N ARG A 324 2.40 -3.46 -30.39
CA ARG A 324 2.10 -3.96 -31.76
C ARG A 324 1.62 -2.86 -32.71
N LYS A 325 0.81 -1.90 -32.23
CA LYS A 325 0.44 -0.72 -33.04
C LYS A 325 1.66 0.15 -33.36
N LEU A 326 2.48 0.44 -32.35
CA LEU A 326 3.64 1.34 -32.47
C LEU A 326 4.71 0.76 -33.39
N SER A 327 5.03 -0.53 -33.26
CA SER A 327 5.92 -1.24 -34.20
C SER A 327 5.35 -1.31 -35.63
N GLY A 328 4.03 -1.41 -35.79
CA GLY A 328 3.35 -1.29 -37.09
C GLY A 328 3.46 0.12 -37.69
N ALA A 329 3.32 1.17 -36.88
CA ALA A 329 3.48 2.56 -37.30
C ALA A 329 4.93 2.89 -37.67
N LEU A 330 5.90 2.43 -36.87
CA LEU A 330 7.34 2.58 -37.13
C LEU A 330 7.73 1.98 -38.49
N ARG A 331 7.20 0.78 -38.81
CA ARG A 331 7.44 0.12 -40.11
C ARG A 331 6.92 0.95 -41.27
N LYS A 332 5.68 1.46 -41.19
CA LYS A 332 5.10 2.35 -42.21
C LYS A 332 5.90 3.63 -42.40
N LEU A 333 6.43 4.20 -41.32
CA LEU A 333 7.30 5.37 -41.38
C LEU A 333 8.61 5.06 -42.10
N GLN A 334 9.24 3.91 -41.82
CA GLN A 334 10.44 3.46 -42.51
C GLN A 334 10.19 3.19 -44.00
N GLU A 335 9.11 2.48 -44.35
CA GLU A 335 8.69 2.24 -45.74
C GLU A 335 8.47 3.55 -46.51
N SER A 336 7.83 4.55 -45.87
CA SER A 336 7.63 5.89 -46.41
C SER A 336 8.97 6.63 -46.63
N HIS A 337 9.90 6.56 -45.67
CA HIS A 337 11.23 7.16 -45.79
C HIS A 337 12.05 6.53 -46.93
N GLU A 338 12.02 5.19 -47.07
CA GLU A 338 12.67 4.49 -48.17
C GLU A 338 12.07 4.86 -49.54
N LEU A 339 10.74 5.04 -49.62
CA LEU A 339 10.07 5.49 -50.84
C LEU A 339 10.44 6.95 -51.19
N ALA A 340 10.42 7.86 -50.21
CA ALA A 340 10.83 9.24 -50.40
C ALA A 340 12.31 9.35 -50.81
N GLN A 341 13.19 8.50 -50.26
CA GLN A 341 14.59 8.42 -50.67
C GLN A 341 14.74 7.93 -52.12
N LYS A 342 13.95 6.93 -52.54
CA LYS A 342 13.92 6.47 -53.95
C LYS A 342 13.45 7.58 -54.89
N GLN A 343 12.36 8.26 -54.56
CA GLN A 343 11.84 9.40 -55.34
C GLN A 343 12.87 10.54 -55.41
N SER A 344 13.54 10.87 -54.31
CA SER A 344 14.62 11.88 -54.27
C SER A 344 15.80 11.49 -55.17
N MET A 345 16.21 10.21 -55.18
CA MET A 345 17.24 9.73 -56.10
C MET A 345 16.80 9.80 -57.57
N GLU A 346 15.54 9.54 -57.88
CA GLU A 346 14.98 9.69 -59.24
C GLU A 346 14.89 11.16 -59.67
N ILE A 347 14.43 12.05 -58.80
CA ILE A 347 14.41 13.51 -59.05
C ILE A 347 15.82 14.02 -59.30
N ASN A 348 16.82 13.60 -58.51
CA ASN A 348 18.21 13.99 -58.74
C ASN A 348 18.74 13.46 -60.08
N LYS A 349 18.49 12.20 -60.44
CA LYS A 349 18.83 11.67 -61.78
C LYS A 349 18.18 12.48 -62.91
N LEU A 350 16.89 12.78 -62.80
CA LEU A 350 16.17 13.59 -63.79
C LEU A 350 16.72 15.01 -63.87
N LYS A 351 17.08 15.61 -62.73
CA LYS A 351 17.75 16.91 -62.65
C LYS A 351 19.14 16.89 -63.30
N ASP A 352 19.91 15.81 -63.15
CA ASP A 352 21.21 15.65 -63.79
C ASP A 352 21.06 15.48 -65.31
N PHE A 353 20.09 14.67 -65.78
CA PHE A 353 19.75 14.57 -67.20
C PHE A 353 19.28 15.90 -67.80
N LEU A 354 18.40 16.64 -67.11
CA LEU A 354 17.95 17.96 -67.53
C LEU A 354 19.05 19.03 -67.41
N GLY A 355 19.98 18.89 -66.47
CA GLY A 355 21.17 19.74 -66.36
C GLY A 355 22.13 19.54 -67.53
N LEU A 356 22.38 18.27 -67.91
CA LEU A 356 23.12 17.91 -69.12
C LEU A 356 22.44 18.43 -70.40
N HIS A 357 21.10 18.35 -70.48
CA HIS A 357 20.36 18.92 -71.60
C HIS A 357 20.30 20.46 -71.58
N GLY A 358 20.29 21.07 -70.40
CA GLY A 358 20.34 22.53 -70.21
C GLY A 358 21.71 23.11 -70.60
N ILE A 359 22.80 22.39 -70.34
CA ILE A 359 24.14 22.70 -70.85
C ILE A 359 24.16 22.67 -72.39
N LEU A 360 23.34 21.80 -73.02
CA LEU A 360 23.20 21.75 -74.48
C LEU A 360 22.37 22.89 -75.10
N ILE A 361 21.57 23.60 -74.30
CA ILE A 361 20.74 24.75 -74.73
C ILE A 361 21.41 26.10 -74.36
N ALA A 362 22.35 26.10 -73.41
CA ALA A 362 23.02 27.29 -72.89
C ALA A 362 24.12 27.90 -73.81
N THR A 363 23.92 27.86 -75.13
CA THR A 363 24.76 28.57 -76.12
C THR A 363 24.10 29.81 -76.71
N HIS A 364 23.29 30.55 -75.93
CA HIS A 364 23.17 32.04 -76.00
C HIS A 364 22.42 32.57 -74.74
N PRO A 365 22.53 33.87 -74.38
CA PRO A 365 22.51 34.28 -72.97
C PRO A 365 21.13 34.67 -72.42
N PHE A 366 20.85 34.23 -71.19
CA PHE A 366 19.87 34.88 -70.32
C PHE A 366 20.41 35.04 -68.89
N GLN A 367 21.30 36.02 -68.71
CA GLN A 367 21.93 36.33 -67.43
C GLN A 367 21.13 37.40 -66.68
N ARG A 368 20.04 36.99 -66.00
CA ARG A 368 19.31 37.78 -64.99
C ARG A 368 18.42 36.83 -64.15
N PHE A 369 18.17 37.18 -62.89
CA PHE A 369 17.51 36.37 -61.85
C PHE A 369 18.35 35.25 -61.20
N ASN A 370 19.44 35.63 -60.51
CA ASN A 370 19.85 34.90 -59.29
C ASN A 370 20.75 35.75 -58.37
N SER A 371 20.16 36.76 -57.74
CA SER A 371 20.85 37.63 -56.77
C SER A 371 19.87 38.26 -55.77
N ALA A 372 19.03 37.44 -55.12
CA ALA A 372 18.01 37.90 -54.16
C ALA A 372 17.61 36.89 -53.07
N LEU A 373 18.36 35.80 -52.83
CA LEU A 373 17.99 34.72 -51.90
C LEU A 373 19.14 34.33 -50.94
N ASN A 374 19.78 35.31 -50.31
CA ASN A 374 20.85 35.07 -49.32
C ASN A 374 20.85 36.06 -48.13
N HIS A 375 19.66 36.44 -47.63
CA HIS A 375 19.52 37.11 -46.33
C HIS A 375 18.25 36.63 -45.61
N GLY A 376 18.34 35.47 -44.96
CA GLY A 376 17.29 34.93 -44.09
C GLY A 376 17.46 35.38 -42.64
N THR A 377 17.20 36.65 -42.33
CA THR A 377 17.06 37.09 -40.92
C THR A 377 15.69 36.68 -40.40
N VAL A 378 15.67 35.61 -39.59
CA VAL A 378 14.44 35.11 -38.96
C VAL A 378 13.91 36.11 -37.92
N CYS A 379 12.68 36.57 -38.10
CA CYS A 379 11.96 37.35 -37.10
C CYS A 379 11.75 36.50 -35.84
N ARG A 380 12.28 36.93 -34.69
CA ARG A 380 12.34 36.13 -33.47
C ARG A 380 11.09 36.23 -32.58
N SER A 381 9.98 36.75 -33.10
CA SER A 381 8.80 37.15 -32.31
C SER A 381 7.41 36.87 -32.93
N CYS A 382 7.30 36.08 -34.02
CA CYS A 382 6.03 35.39 -34.33
C CYS A 382 6.26 33.93 -34.72
N SER A 383 5.45 33.03 -34.16
CA SER A 383 5.28 31.64 -34.60
C SER A 383 4.38 31.50 -35.83
N CYS A 384 3.86 32.61 -36.36
CA CYS A 384 2.99 32.68 -37.52
C CYS A 384 3.79 32.84 -38.82
N GLY A 385 3.82 31.80 -39.67
CA GLY A 385 4.63 31.76 -40.89
C GLY A 385 4.17 32.65 -42.07
N PHE A 386 3.60 33.83 -41.81
CA PHE A 386 2.95 34.68 -42.84
C PHE A 386 3.38 36.16 -42.85
N CYS A 387 4.29 36.60 -41.98
CA CYS A 387 4.66 38.03 -41.86
C CYS A 387 5.63 38.59 -42.93
N ALA A 388 5.90 37.86 -44.02
CA ALA A 388 6.93 38.25 -45.01
C ALA A 388 6.48 39.26 -46.08
N MET A 389 5.22 39.71 -46.09
CA MET A 389 4.64 40.52 -47.19
C MET A 389 4.04 41.88 -46.77
N LEU A 390 4.34 42.40 -45.57
CA LEU A 390 3.79 43.66 -45.05
C LEU A 390 4.88 44.64 -44.57
N LEU A 391 5.85 44.94 -45.45
CA LEU A 391 7.01 45.81 -45.14
C LEU A 391 7.17 47.03 -46.07
N GLU A 392 6.17 47.34 -46.89
CA GLU A 392 6.14 48.54 -47.77
C GLU A 392 5.35 49.73 -47.18
N LEU A 393 4.65 49.57 -46.05
CA LEU A 393 3.74 50.58 -45.50
C LEU A 393 3.88 50.79 -43.98
N SER A 394 5.08 51.19 -43.51
CA SER A 394 5.22 51.82 -42.19
C SER A 394 6.49 52.66 -42.08
N ASN A 395 6.34 53.99 -42.05
CA ASN A 395 7.40 54.90 -41.59
C ASN A 395 7.36 54.96 -40.05
N CYS A 396 8.29 54.29 -39.38
CA CYS A 396 8.60 54.55 -37.97
C CYS A 396 10.09 54.83 -37.81
N SER A 397 10.41 56.04 -37.36
CA SER A 397 11.79 56.52 -37.21
C SER A 397 12.59 55.72 -36.19
N ILE A 398 13.88 55.56 -36.49
CA ILE A 398 14.90 55.16 -35.53
C ILE A 398 15.32 56.41 -34.76
N GLU A 399 15.13 56.41 -33.44
CA GLU A 399 15.95 57.20 -32.51
C GLU A 399 16.64 56.25 -31.54
N GLY A 400 17.89 56.59 -31.20
CA GLY A 400 18.85 55.64 -30.62
C GLY A 400 19.01 55.72 -29.10
N PRO A 401 20.25 55.64 -28.58
CA PRO A 401 20.56 54.55 -27.65
C PRO A 401 20.88 55.01 -26.22
N VAL A 402 20.79 54.08 -25.27
CA VAL A 402 21.41 54.22 -23.94
C VAL A 402 22.23 52.96 -23.61
N ASP A 403 23.46 53.20 -23.17
CA ASP A 403 24.55 52.26 -22.94
C ASP A 403 24.73 51.99 -21.43
N VAL A 404 24.80 50.72 -20.99
CA VAL A 404 25.41 50.33 -19.70
C VAL A 404 26.16 48.99 -19.86
N ARG A 405 27.37 48.94 -19.29
CA ARG A 405 28.41 47.92 -19.49
C ARG A 405 28.26 46.63 -18.67
N PRO A 406 28.99 45.55 -19.04
CA PRO A 406 29.07 44.29 -18.29
C PRO A 406 30.29 44.18 -17.36
N VAL A 407 30.08 43.72 -16.12
CA VAL A 407 31.03 43.22 -15.10
C VAL A 407 30.18 42.32 -14.16
N ASP A 408 30.58 41.17 -13.60
CA ASP A 408 31.90 40.57 -13.34
C ASP A 408 31.91 39.03 -13.51
N VAL A 409 33.10 38.43 -13.59
CA VAL A 409 33.30 36.96 -13.54
C VAL A 409 34.14 36.61 -12.31
N ARG A 410 33.59 35.82 -11.37
CA ARG A 410 34.41 35.06 -10.40
C ARG A 410 33.85 33.66 -10.13
N SER A 411 34.71 32.67 -10.36
CA SER A 411 34.50 31.27 -9.97
C SER A 411 34.56 31.09 -8.45
N SER A 412 33.84 30.10 -7.92
CA SER A 412 34.25 29.35 -6.72
C SER A 412 33.56 27.98 -6.68
N ASN A 413 34.33 26.93 -6.41
CA ASN A 413 33.89 25.54 -6.39
C ASN A 413 32.86 25.25 -5.29
N GLN A 414 31.94 24.31 -5.56
CA GLN A 414 31.48 23.36 -4.54
C GLN A 414 31.13 22.00 -5.16
N LYS A 415 31.32 20.93 -4.37
CA LYS A 415 31.17 19.51 -4.72
C LYS A 415 29.75 19.15 -5.20
N PRO A 416 29.59 18.16 -6.09
CA PRO A 416 28.37 17.37 -6.12
C PRO A 416 28.39 16.37 -4.96
N GLN A 417 27.43 16.48 -4.07
CA GLN A 417 27.00 15.39 -3.19
C GLN A 417 25.49 15.22 -3.36
N ASN A 418 25.05 13.99 -3.13
CA ASN A 418 23.69 13.48 -3.21
C ASN A 418 23.28 13.06 -4.64
N GLN A 419 22.85 11.83 -4.96
CA GLN A 419 22.23 10.68 -4.26
C GLN A 419 20.89 10.44 -4.96
N ALA A 420 20.70 9.21 -5.42
CA ALA A 420 19.51 8.86 -6.19
C ALA A 420 18.26 8.90 -5.30
N LEU A 421 17.24 9.61 -5.75
CA LEU A 421 15.86 9.39 -5.33
C LEU A 421 15.01 9.34 -6.61
N LEU A 422 14.63 8.13 -7.01
CA LEU A 422 13.65 7.93 -8.07
C LEU A 422 12.27 8.10 -7.45
N GLU A 423 11.73 9.32 -7.53
CA GLU A 423 10.33 9.63 -7.20
C GLU A 423 9.43 8.89 -8.20
N TRP A 424 8.85 7.76 -7.78
CA TRP A 424 7.78 7.10 -8.50
C TRP A 424 6.50 7.89 -8.30
N ARG A 425 5.94 8.45 -9.39
CA ARG A 425 4.54 8.84 -9.47
C ARG A 425 3.75 7.74 -10.18
N PRO A 426 2.57 7.34 -9.68
CA PRO A 426 1.55 6.75 -10.52
C PRO A 426 0.98 7.83 -11.43
N ASP A 427 0.82 7.53 -12.72
CA ASP A 427 -0.07 8.29 -13.59
C ASP A 427 -1.51 7.92 -13.24
N GLU A 428 -2.37 8.92 -13.03
CA GLU A 428 -3.81 8.70 -12.93
C GLU A 428 -4.40 8.53 -14.33
N ASP A 429 -4.99 7.36 -14.59
CA ASP A 429 -5.89 7.16 -15.73
C ASP A 429 -7.31 6.94 -15.20
N ALA A 430 -8.25 7.69 -15.79
CA ALA A 430 -9.57 7.95 -15.26
C ALA A 430 -10.61 6.84 -15.49
N ASP A 431 -11.73 7.01 -14.78
CA ASP A 431 -13.10 6.59 -15.12
C ASP A 431 -13.45 5.10 -15.14
N GLY A 432 -14.41 4.75 -14.28
CA GLY A 432 -15.80 4.72 -14.78
C GLY A 432 -16.48 3.36 -14.90
N GLU A 433 -17.49 3.18 -14.04
CA GLU A 433 -18.74 2.43 -14.22
C GLU A 433 -18.77 1.15 -15.09
N ALA A 434 -19.10 0.03 -14.44
CA ALA A 434 -20.22 -0.82 -14.88
C ALA A 434 -20.82 -1.56 -13.67
N GLY A 435 -22.15 -1.63 -13.60
CA GLY A 435 -22.90 -2.52 -12.70
C GLY A 435 -23.38 -3.79 -13.39
#